data_AF-A0A3T1B2Q9-F1
#
_entry.id   AF-A0A3T1B2Q9-F1
#
_cell.length_a   1.000
_cell.length_b   1.000
_cell.length_c   1.000
_cell.angle_alpha   90.00
_cell.angle_beta   90.00
_cell.angle_gamma   90.00
#
_symmetry.space_group_name_H-M   'P 1'
#
loop_
_entity.id
_entity.type
_entity.pdbx_description
1 polymer ?
#
loop_
_entity_poly.entity_id
_entity_poly.type
_entity_poly.pdbx_seq_one_letter_code
_entity_poly.pdbx_strand_id
1 'polypeptide(L)'
;MQVVVLTALPVEYDAVARHLHGRVVRRDRVGTQFEVGSITGGSRVAVAELGPGNYAAALVTSHAIEMFHPKAILFVGIAGALHSDLQLGDVVVAPRVYSYQGGMAKGDDFLARPQSYNGDWALSQSARAAARAWRAAPLSFAVHHRPIAAGEVVLNSRTHPLAEQLRRNYNDAAAIEMESAGMAHAGQMHQTPTLTVRGISDRADGGKELVDAAGSQPAAADHAAEFAMAVITDYLAGVIGSPNQVAVAGDVRRQSSHREVAAHDPATHTGPSWRRESGPLDVAWRSAITRRRQSFESPALELHLVPIDPAPHIEVRRLAALAEELAAHLPARVPVETDVDDQGARAVSSDSTSGPHGLFVGRHGQRSAWEPLPKDSMGAVLDETWLLDHLAASIITLITLSPRSAARYAPALAVMPADMLTVGRLDRMPRSHGSGFLMRAKLEVPPEESVPADDLGDLASDVAAELAARLLMAFHRGNR
;
A
#
# COMPACT_ATOMS: atom_id res chain seq x y z
N MET A 1 12.67 11.16 -2.43
CA MET A 1 12.72 11.90 -1.14
C MET A 1 12.61 10.89 -0.02
N GLN A 2 13.10 11.13 1.20
CA GLN A 2 12.89 10.15 2.26
C GLN A 2 11.53 10.35 2.94
N VAL A 3 11.17 11.58 3.31
CA VAL A 3 9.86 11.90 3.89
C VAL A 3 9.33 13.21 3.32
N VAL A 4 8.01 13.30 3.14
CA VAL A 4 7.31 14.57 2.91
C VAL A 4 6.53 14.93 4.18
N VAL A 5 6.63 16.17 4.62
CA VAL A 5 5.84 16.75 5.71
C VAL A 5 4.87 17.77 5.12
N LEU A 6 3.59 17.59 5.41
CA LEU A 6 2.53 18.48 5.00
C LEU A 6 2.06 19.29 6.21
N THR A 7 1.80 20.57 5.99
CA THR A 7 1.35 21.53 7.01
C THR A 7 0.25 22.40 6.42
N ALA A 8 -0.70 22.86 7.23
CA ALA A 8 -1.83 23.65 6.76
C ALA A 8 -1.58 25.17 6.88
N LEU A 9 -0.94 25.60 7.96
CA LEU A 9 -0.79 27.01 8.34
C LEU A 9 0.66 27.48 8.31
N PRO A 10 0.93 28.79 8.10
CA PRO A 10 2.29 29.34 8.12
C PRO A 10 3.06 29.04 9.42
N VAL A 11 2.39 29.08 10.57
CA VAL A 11 3.02 28.78 11.87
C VAL A 11 3.48 27.32 11.98
N GLU A 12 2.74 26.40 11.36
CA GLU A 12 3.07 24.97 11.32
C GLU A 12 4.22 24.72 10.33
N TYR A 13 4.14 25.36 9.17
CA TYR A 13 5.20 25.35 8.17
C TYR A 13 6.52 25.86 8.75
N ASP A 14 6.51 27.03 9.39
CA ASP A 14 7.68 27.65 9.99
C ASP A 14 8.30 26.78 11.09
N ALA A 15 7.46 26.08 11.87
CA ALA A 15 7.91 25.13 12.88
C ALA A 15 8.68 23.96 12.25
N VAL A 16 8.15 23.33 11.20
CA VAL A 16 8.82 22.24 10.50
C VAL A 16 10.07 22.74 9.76
N ALA A 17 9.98 23.85 9.03
CA ALA A 17 11.04 24.37 8.18
C ALA A 17 12.30 24.76 8.97
N ARG A 18 12.16 25.16 10.24
CA ARG A 18 13.30 25.44 11.14
C ARG A 18 14.20 24.23 11.40
N HIS A 19 13.68 23.01 11.28
CA HIS A 19 14.46 21.78 11.41
C HIS A 19 15.22 21.40 10.13
N LEU A 20 15.00 22.11 9.02
CA LEU A 20 15.59 21.80 7.73
C LEU A 20 16.78 22.73 7.42
N HIS A 21 17.91 22.13 7.08
CA HIS A 21 19.12 22.80 6.63
C HIS A 21 19.27 22.73 5.10
N GLY A 22 19.88 23.77 4.51
CA GLY A 22 20.20 23.81 3.08
C GLY A 22 18.96 23.73 2.18
N ARG A 23 17.90 24.45 2.53
CA ARG A 23 16.59 24.35 1.88
C ARG A 23 16.65 24.84 0.42
N VAL A 24 16.04 24.08 -0.48
CA VAL A 24 15.85 24.43 -1.89
C VAL A 24 14.39 24.28 -2.29
N VAL A 25 13.86 25.24 -3.04
CA VAL A 25 12.47 25.21 -3.49
C VAL A 25 12.31 24.26 -4.68
N ARG A 26 11.28 23.42 -4.62
CA ARG A 26 10.84 22.52 -5.69
C ARG A 26 9.35 22.76 -5.91
N ARG A 27 8.92 22.80 -7.17
CA ARG A 27 7.51 23.01 -7.52
C ARG A 27 6.96 21.79 -8.24
N ASP A 28 5.75 21.38 -7.90
CA ASP A 28 5.04 20.32 -8.61
C ASP A 28 4.42 20.83 -9.94
N ARG A 29 3.72 19.95 -10.65
CA ARG A 29 3.09 20.27 -11.95
C ARG A 29 1.89 21.22 -11.86
N VAL A 30 1.28 21.40 -10.68
CA VAL A 30 0.11 22.28 -10.49
C VAL A 30 0.44 23.58 -9.74
N GLY A 31 1.69 23.73 -9.28
CA GLY A 31 2.21 24.97 -8.70
C GLY A 31 2.53 24.91 -7.21
N THR A 32 2.26 23.79 -6.54
CA THR A 32 2.56 23.61 -5.10
C THR A 32 4.07 23.73 -4.88
N GLN A 33 4.48 24.55 -3.91
CA GLN A 33 5.88 24.75 -3.56
C GLN A 33 6.25 23.88 -2.35
N PHE A 34 7.31 23.12 -2.52
CA PHE A 34 7.94 22.32 -1.49
C PHE A 34 9.33 22.88 -1.20
N GLU A 35 9.65 23.13 0.07
CA GLU A 35 11.03 23.34 0.48
C GLU A 35 11.67 22.00 0.83
N VAL A 36 12.78 21.69 0.18
CA VAL A 36 13.52 20.45 0.36
C VAL A 36 14.81 20.75 1.09
N GLY A 37 14.98 20.17 2.27
CA GLY A 37 16.21 20.31 3.05
C GLY A 37 16.64 18.98 3.66
N SER A 38 17.62 19.07 4.55
CA SER A 38 18.07 17.92 5.36
C SER A 38 17.83 18.20 6.83
N ILE A 39 17.31 17.20 7.56
CA ILE A 39 17.23 17.25 9.02
C ILE A 39 18.58 16.88 9.66
N THR A 40 18.70 17.08 10.97
CA THR A 40 19.83 16.55 11.74
C THR A 40 19.96 15.04 11.50
N GLY A 41 21.18 14.56 11.19
CA GLY A 41 21.41 13.18 10.75
C GLY A 41 21.46 12.99 9.23
N GLY A 42 21.16 14.03 8.44
CA GLY A 42 21.39 14.07 6.98
C GLY A 42 20.23 13.55 6.13
N SER A 43 19.12 13.16 6.74
CA SER A 43 17.94 12.69 6.02
C SER A 43 17.22 13.80 5.27
N ARG A 44 16.77 13.51 4.04
CA ARG A 44 16.13 14.47 3.13
C ARG A 44 14.62 14.54 3.37
N VAL A 45 14.13 15.73 3.71
CA VAL A 45 12.71 16.00 3.96
C VAL A 45 12.22 17.12 3.04
N ALA A 46 11.05 16.94 2.44
CA ALA A 46 10.29 18.00 1.79
C ALA A 46 9.22 18.52 2.75
N VAL A 47 9.00 19.83 2.81
CA VAL A 47 7.88 20.45 3.53
C VAL A 47 7.06 21.33 2.61
N ALA A 48 5.73 21.32 2.76
CA ALA A 48 4.82 22.24 2.08
C ALA A 48 3.73 22.77 3.02
N GLU A 49 3.30 24.01 2.75
CA GLU A 49 2.09 24.63 3.30
C GLU A 49 0.97 24.54 2.24
N LEU A 50 -0.20 24.02 2.63
CA LEU A 50 -1.29 23.70 1.69
C LEU A 50 -2.59 24.47 1.98
N GLY A 51 -2.67 25.19 3.09
CA GLY A 51 -3.93 25.71 3.61
C GLY A 51 -4.78 24.62 4.28
N PRO A 52 -5.87 25.03 4.95
CA PRO A 52 -6.74 24.11 5.66
C PRO A 52 -7.69 23.35 4.73
N GLY A 53 -8.12 22.16 5.16
CA GLY A 53 -9.14 21.35 4.50
C GLY A 53 -8.63 20.07 3.82
N ASN A 54 -9.47 19.04 3.79
CA ASN A 54 -9.09 17.69 3.36
C ASN A 54 -8.92 17.58 1.84
N TYR A 55 -9.61 18.41 1.04
CA TYR A 55 -9.50 18.36 -0.42
C TYR A 55 -8.10 18.73 -0.91
N ALA A 56 -7.57 19.86 -0.42
CA ALA A 56 -6.21 20.29 -0.73
C ALA A 56 -5.19 19.28 -0.18
N ALA A 57 -5.38 18.82 1.05
CA ALA A 57 -4.53 17.80 1.67
C ALA A 57 -4.46 16.53 0.82
N ALA A 58 -5.59 16.01 0.33
CA ALA A 58 -5.62 14.80 -0.51
C ALA A 58 -4.88 15.01 -1.84
N LEU A 59 -5.21 16.08 -2.58
CA LEU A 59 -4.62 16.35 -3.90
C LEU A 59 -3.11 16.59 -3.82
N VAL A 60 -2.68 17.41 -2.85
CA VAL A 60 -1.25 17.71 -2.65
C VAL A 60 -0.51 16.46 -2.15
N THR A 61 -1.12 15.64 -1.31
CA THR A 61 -0.54 14.34 -0.92
C THR A 61 -0.29 13.47 -2.14
N SER A 62 -1.28 13.26 -3.00
CA SER A 62 -1.13 12.50 -4.25
C SER A 62 0.00 13.05 -5.13
N HIS A 63 0.04 14.36 -5.35
CA HIS A 63 1.10 14.99 -6.14
C HIS A 63 2.48 14.88 -5.49
N ALA A 64 2.56 15.00 -4.17
CA ALA A 64 3.81 14.81 -3.44
C ALA A 64 4.32 13.37 -3.58
N ILE A 65 3.43 12.38 -3.56
CA ILE A 65 3.77 10.97 -3.79
C ILE A 65 4.31 10.78 -5.21
N GLU A 66 3.60 11.27 -6.22
CA GLU A 66 4.01 11.22 -7.62
C GLU A 66 5.36 11.91 -7.87
N MET A 67 5.58 13.08 -7.25
CA MET A 67 6.75 13.90 -7.49
C MET A 67 7.99 13.38 -6.76
N PHE A 68 7.82 12.88 -5.54
CA PHE A 68 8.93 12.62 -4.63
C PHE A 68 9.18 11.15 -4.31
N HIS A 69 8.21 10.28 -4.57
CA HIS A 69 8.20 8.87 -4.14
C HIS A 69 8.71 8.71 -2.69
N PRO A 70 8.07 9.36 -1.71
CA PRO A 70 8.55 9.37 -0.33
C PRO A 70 8.34 8.02 0.35
N LYS A 71 9.18 7.71 1.36
CA LYS A 71 8.99 6.52 2.21
C LYS A 71 7.86 6.67 3.23
N ALA A 72 7.46 7.91 3.49
CA ALA A 72 6.34 8.25 4.35
C ALA A 72 5.90 9.70 4.11
N ILE A 73 4.63 9.97 4.41
CA ILE A 73 4.08 11.32 4.49
C ILE A 73 3.58 11.56 5.91
N LEU A 74 3.99 12.68 6.50
CA LEU A 74 3.45 13.10 7.78
C LEU A 74 2.61 14.37 7.60
N PHE A 75 1.43 14.42 8.23
CA PHE A 75 0.77 15.70 8.46
C PHE A 75 1.18 16.21 9.84
N VAL A 76 1.79 17.39 9.87
CA VAL A 76 2.25 18.03 11.10
C VAL A 76 1.55 19.37 11.24
N GLY A 77 0.94 19.61 12.38
CA GLY A 77 0.27 20.88 12.63
C GLY A 77 -0.38 20.96 13.99
N ILE A 78 -1.39 21.80 14.13
CA ILE A 78 -2.14 22.01 15.37
C ILE A 78 -3.55 21.40 15.30
N ALA A 79 -4.16 21.18 16.46
CA ALA A 79 -5.52 20.67 16.60
C ALA A 79 -6.20 21.20 17.88
N GLY A 80 -7.53 21.15 17.90
CA GLY A 80 -8.33 21.44 19.10
C GLY A 80 -8.53 20.19 19.95
N ALA A 81 -8.35 20.28 21.27
CA ALA A 81 -8.58 19.17 22.18
C ALA A 81 -10.08 18.87 22.37
N LEU A 82 -10.46 17.60 22.25
CA LEU A 82 -11.82 17.11 22.52
C LEU A 82 -12.01 16.60 23.96
N HIS A 83 -10.91 16.39 24.69
CA HIS A 83 -10.93 15.89 26.06
C HIS A 83 -10.16 16.80 27.01
N SER A 84 -10.60 16.86 28.27
CA SER A 84 -10.06 17.76 29.30
C SER A 84 -8.72 17.34 29.89
N ASP A 85 -8.29 16.09 29.66
CA ASP A 85 -7.00 15.58 30.10
C ASP A 85 -5.84 16.09 29.22
N LEU A 86 -6.13 16.59 28.02
CA LEU A 86 -5.15 17.22 27.12
C LEU A 86 -4.85 18.66 27.54
N GLN A 87 -3.56 18.99 27.61
CA GLN A 87 -3.11 20.36 27.88
C GLN A 87 -2.71 21.08 26.59
N LEU A 88 -2.73 22.41 26.62
CA LEU A 88 -2.17 23.21 25.51
C LEU A 88 -0.69 22.89 25.36
N GLY A 89 -0.24 22.67 24.13
CA GLY A 89 1.11 22.24 23.81
C GLY A 89 1.35 20.73 23.90
N ASP A 90 0.42 19.92 24.40
CA ASP A 90 0.53 18.47 24.29
C ASP A 90 0.54 18.04 22.82
N VAL A 91 1.20 16.92 22.52
CA VAL A 91 1.23 16.34 21.17
C VAL A 91 0.35 15.09 21.12
N VAL A 92 -0.49 15.00 20.10
CA VAL A 92 -1.31 13.83 19.76
C VAL A 92 -0.78 13.21 18.47
N VAL A 93 -0.46 11.94 18.54
CA VAL A 93 -0.10 11.10 17.39
C VAL A 93 -1.30 10.22 17.06
N ALA A 94 -1.80 10.29 15.83
CA ALA A 94 -3.00 9.55 15.47
C ALA A 94 -2.65 8.14 14.96
N PRO A 95 -2.91 7.06 15.72
CA PRO A 95 -2.91 5.70 15.17
C PRO A 95 -4.11 5.45 14.24
N ARG A 96 -5.12 6.33 14.29
CA ARG A 96 -6.32 6.29 13.48
C ARG A 96 -6.86 7.71 13.26
N VAL A 97 -7.35 7.98 12.06
CA VAL A 97 -8.04 9.22 11.71
C VAL A 97 -9.48 8.88 11.31
N TYR A 98 -10.46 9.56 11.91
CA TYR A 98 -11.87 9.46 11.55
C TYR A 98 -12.27 10.62 10.63
N SER A 99 -12.79 10.32 9.44
CA SER A 99 -13.52 11.30 8.64
C SER A 99 -14.94 11.44 9.20
N TYR A 100 -15.15 12.44 10.06
CA TYR A 100 -16.33 12.47 10.95
C TYR A 100 -17.61 13.00 10.29
N GLN A 101 -17.50 13.64 9.13
CA GLN A 101 -18.59 14.35 8.45
C GLN A 101 -19.44 13.45 7.53
N GLY A 102 -19.02 12.21 7.28
CA GLY A 102 -19.83 11.25 6.52
C GLY A 102 -21.06 10.79 7.31
N GLY A 103 -22.24 10.82 6.70
CA GLY A 103 -23.48 10.37 7.35
C GLY A 103 -24.76 10.78 6.64
N MET A 104 -25.90 10.49 7.27
CA MET A 104 -27.23 10.86 6.78
C MET A 104 -27.91 11.78 7.81
N ALA A 105 -28.33 12.96 7.38
CA ALA A 105 -29.17 13.85 8.18
C ALA A 105 -30.63 13.38 8.13
N LYS A 106 -31.27 13.22 9.30
CA LYS A 106 -32.67 12.80 9.43
C LYS A 106 -33.36 13.58 10.54
N GLY A 107 -34.09 14.64 10.19
CA GLY A 107 -34.62 15.58 11.18
C GLY A 107 -33.47 16.28 11.92
N ASP A 108 -33.52 16.30 13.25
CA ASP A 108 -32.45 16.84 14.10
C ASP A 108 -31.31 15.83 14.36
N ASP A 109 -31.44 14.59 13.88
CA ASP A 109 -30.42 13.54 14.05
C ASP A 109 -29.42 13.50 12.89
N PHE A 110 -28.16 13.21 13.22
CA PHE A 110 -27.13 12.85 12.24
C PHE A 110 -26.69 11.40 12.45
N LEU A 111 -27.04 10.54 11.50
CA LEU A 111 -26.65 9.13 11.49
C LEU A 111 -25.27 9.00 10.85
N ALA A 112 -24.25 9.01 11.70
CA ALA A 112 -22.85 8.98 11.30
C ALA A 112 -22.52 7.71 10.49
N ARG A 113 -21.75 7.89 9.41
CA ARG A 113 -21.17 6.84 8.58
C ARG A 113 -19.69 7.14 8.37
N PRO A 114 -18.88 7.08 9.45
CA PRO A 114 -17.48 7.43 9.35
C PRO A 114 -16.71 6.50 8.46
N GLN A 115 -15.76 7.09 7.75
CA GLN A 115 -14.60 6.37 7.25
C GLN A 115 -13.47 6.51 8.28
N SER A 116 -12.74 5.43 8.50
CA SER A 116 -11.58 5.42 9.38
C SER A 116 -10.35 5.01 8.60
N TYR A 117 -9.28 5.77 8.75
CA TYR A 117 -7.98 5.48 8.16
C TYR A 117 -7.02 5.11 9.29
N ASN A 118 -6.44 3.91 9.22
CA ASN A 118 -5.42 3.52 10.18
C ASN A 118 -4.10 4.21 9.81
N GLY A 119 -3.37 4.71 10.80
CA GLY A 119 -1.99 5.13 10.61
C GLY A 119 -1.11 3.93 10.30
N ASP A 120 -0.01 4.18 9.59
CA ASP A 120 0.95 3.13 9.28
C ASP A 120 1.54 2.52 10.56
N TRP A 121 1.72 1.19 10.56
CA TRP A 121 2.18 0.46 11.73
C TRP A 121 3.63 0.80 12.09
N ALA A 122 4.53 0.87 11.10
CA ALA A 122 5.93 1.16 11.33
C ALA A 122 6.12 2.60 11.83
N LEU A 123 5.46 3.58 11.21
CA LEU A 123 5.43 4.96 11.69
C LEU A 123 4.86 5.06 13.11
N SER A 124 3.80 4.30 13.42
CA SER A 124 3.23 4.24 14.77
C SER A 124 4.20 3.65 15.79
N GLN A 125 4.99 2.63 15.42
CA GLN A 125 6.03 2.08 16.29
C GLN A 125 7.18 3.05 16.51
N SER A 126 7.62 3.74 15.46
CA SER A 126 8.64 4.79 15.56
C SER A 126 8.18 5.95 16.44
N ALA A 127 6.91 6.34 16.34
CA ALA A 127 6.34 7.34 17.25
C ALA A 127 6.36 6.85 18.71
N ARG A 128 6.02 5.58 18.98
CA ARG A 128 6.11 5.01 20.34
C ARG A 128 7.56 4.94 20.83
N ALA A 129 8.52 4.65 19.95
CA ALA A 129 9.93 4.62 20.28
C ALA A 129 10.45 6.02 20.63
N ALA A 130 10.16 7.01 19.79
CA ALA A 130 10.47 8.42 20.04
C ALA A 130 9.87 8.88 21.38
N ALA A 131 8.60 8.59 21.65
CA ALA A 131 7.94 8.94 22.91
C ALA A 131 8.60 8.28 24.13
N ARG A 132 9.09 7.04 24.03
CA ARG A 132 9.83 6.36 25.12
C ARG A 132 11.20 7.00 25.35
N ALA A 133 11.95 7.27 24.29
CA ALA A 133 13.27 7.93 24.38
C ALA A 133 13.13 9.31 25.04
N TRP A 134 12.05 10.02 24.70
CA TRP A 134 11.71 11.32 25.25
C TRP A 134 11.30 11.31 26.71
N ARG A 135 10.60 10.27 27.20
CA ARG A 135 10.32 10.14 28.65
C ARG A 135 11.58 10.01 29.52
N ALA A 136 12.71 9.61 28.94
CA ALA A 136 13.99 9.54 29.65
C ALA A 136 14.68 10.91 29.77
N ALA A 137 14.17 11.94 29.08
CA ALA A 137 14.57 13.33 29.21
C ALA A 137 13.45 14.16 29.87
N PRO A 138 13.75 15.27 30.55
CA PRO A 138 12.71 16.17 31.05
C PRO A 138 12.02 16.86 29.87
N LEU A 139 10.83 16.37 29.47
CA LEU A 139 10.04 16.98 28.40
C LEU A 139 9.32 18.24 28.87
N SER A 140 9.15 19.19 27.95
CA SER A 140 8.27 20.35 28.12
C SER A 140 6.79 20.04 27.86
N PHE A 141 6.45 18.87 27.29
CA PHE A 141 5.07 18.49 26.93
C PHE A 141 4.83 16.97 26.91
N ALA A 142 3.56 16.56 26.99
CA ALA A 142 3.17 15.15 26.92
C ALA A 142 2.84 14.69 25.49
N VAL A 143 3.08 13.40 25.21
CA VAL A 143 2.74 12.76 23.93
C VAL A 143 1.67 11.69 24.13
N HIS A 144 0.58 11.79 23.36
CA HIS A 144 -0.60 10.95 23.44
C HIS A 144 -0.82 10.19 22.13
N HIS A 145 -0.92 8.86 22.18
CA HIS A 145 -1.28 8.05 21.00
C HIS A 145 -2.78 7.76 21.00
N ARG A 146 -3.56 8.64 20.38
CA ARG A 146 -5.02 8.57 20.36
C ARG A 146 -5.58 9.00 19.00
N PRO A 147 -6.73 8.45 18.58
CA PRO A 147 -7.36 8.83 17.32
C PRO A 147 -7.63 10.34 17.18
N ILE A 148 -7.73 10.82 15.95
CA ILE A 148 -8.07 12.21 15.63
C ILE A 148 -9.30 12.23 14.71
N ALA A 149 -10.19 13.20 14.92
CA ALA A 149 -11.33 13.46 14.06
C ALA A 149 -10.98 14.57 13.04
N ALA A 150 -11.11 14.26 11.75
CA ALA A 150 -10.78 15.12 10.63
C ALA A 150 -12.02 15.49 9.80
N GLY A 151 -12.18 16.76 9.43
CA GLY A 151 -13.30 17.25 8.62
C GLY A 151 -13.10 18.68 8.13
N GLU A 152 -14.15 19.39 7.73
CA GLU A 152 -14.05 20.75 7.17
C GLU A 152 -14.48 21.86 8.15
N VAL A 153 -14.64 21.56 9.44
CA VAL A 153 -15.17 22.51 10.43
C VAL A 153 -14.16 22.80 11.54
N VAL A 154 -13.90 24.09 11.78
CA VAL A 154 -13.27 24.55 13.01
C VAL A 154 -14.31 24.50 14.13
N LEU A 155 -14.18 23.54 15.04
CA LEU A 155 -15.04 23.47 16.22
C LEU A 155 -14.55 24.46 17.29
N ASN A 156 -15.29 25.55 17.50
CA ASN A 156 -15.00 26.54 18.55
C ASN A 156 -16.19 26.67 19.53
N SER A 157 -16.80 25.55 19.92
CA SER A 157 -17.91 25.55 20.88
C SER A 157 -18.21 24.14 21.39
N ARG A 158 -18.23 23.96 22.72
CA ARG A 158 -18.63 22.70 23.37
C ARG A 158 -20.14 22.42 23.32
N THR A 159 -20.95 23.43 23.04
CA THR A 159 -22.42 23.31 23.03
C THR A 159 -22.99 23.16 21.61
N HIS A 160 -22.16 23.29 20.58
CA HIS A 160 -22.59 23.08 19.21
C HIS A 160 -22.97 21.59 18.98
N PRO A 161 -24.01 21.26 18.19
CA PRO A 161 -24.41 19.88 17.93
C PRO A 161 -23.28 18.96 17.44
N LEU A 162 -22.31 19.53 16.72
CA LEU A 162 -21.11 18.80 16.29
C LEU A 162 -20.27 18.28 17.46
N ALA A 163 -20.12 19.03 18.56
CA ALA A 163 -19.37 18.57 19.73
C ALA A 163 -20.02 17.32 20.35
N GLU A 164 -21.35 17.30 20.41
CA GLU A 164 -22.10 16.14 20.88
C GLU A 164 -22.01 14.96 19.90
N GLN A 165 -22.07 15.21 18.59
CA GLN A 165 -21.84 14.18 17.57
C GLN A 165 -20.46 13.52 17.71
N LEU A 166 -19.42 14.32 17.94
CA LEU A 166 -18.06 13.82 18.17
C LEU A 166 -17.99 13.00 19.45
N ARG A 167 -18.55 13.52 20.55
CA ARG A 167 -18.58 12.82 21.84
C ARG A 167 -19.37 11.52 21.80
N ARG A 168 -20.41 11.40 20.98
CA ARG A 168 -21.24 10.18 20.87
C ARG A 168 -20.65 9.13 19.95
N ASN A 169 -20.15 9.54 18.77
CA ASN A 169 -19.80 8.62 17.69
C ASN A 169 -18.29 8.37 17.58
N TYR A 170 -17.47 9.25 18.16
CA TYR A 170 -16.01 9.27 18.06
C TYR A 170 -15.38 9.56 19.42
N ASN A 171 -15.91 8.93 20.48
CA ASN A 171 -15.62 9.25 21.87
C ASN A 171 -14.18 8.91 22.31
N ASP A 172 -13.42 8.21 21.46
CA ASP A 172 -12.00 7.90 21.62
C ASP A 172 -11.10 8.92 20.90
N ALA A 173 -11.65 9.81 20.06
CA ALA A 173 -10.89 10.83 19.35
C ALA A 173 -10.39 11.93 20.31
N ALA A 174 -9.07 12.05 20.44
CA ALA A 174 -8.43 13.02 21.32
C ALA A 174 -8.58 14.47 20.84
N ALA A 175 -8.53 14.68 19.52
CA ALA A 175 -8.48 16.01 18.93
C ALA A 175 -9.28 16.10 17.63
N ILE A 176 -9.61 17.34 17.23
CA ILE A 176 -10.25 17.69 15.97
C ILE A 176 -9.36 18.61 15.13
N GLU A 177 -9.26 18.33 13.84
CA GLU A 177 -8.51 19.10 12.83
C GLU A 177 -9.15 18.97 11.44
N MET A 178 -8.50 19.49 10.40
CA MET A 178 -9.15 19.70 9.11
C MET A 178 -8.50 19.04 7.88
N GLU A 179 -7.42 18.27 8.01
CA GLU A 179 -6.64 17.82 6.84
C GLU A 179 -6.33 16.32 6.81
N SER A 180 -6.30 15.68 7.97
CA SER A 180 -5.67 14.36 8.11
C SER A 180 -6.48 13.25 7.43
N ALA A 181 -7.80 13.39 7.28
CA ALA A 181 -8.60 12.43 6.53
C ALA A 181 -8.25 12.47 5.04
N GLY A 182 -8.06 13.67 4.47
CA GLY A 182 -7.66 13.85 3.09
C GLY A 182 -6.30 13.25 2.79
N MET A 183 -5.30 13.58 3.63
CA MET A 183 -3.96 12.98 3.52
C MET A 183 -4.01 11.46 3.68
N ALA A 184 -4.67 10.95 4.73
CA ALA A 184 -4.71 9.51 4.98
C ALA A 184 -5.44 8.75 3.86
N HIS A 185 -6.49 9.34 3.29
CA HIS A 185 -7.18 8.75 2.13
C HIS A 185 -6.27 8.69 0.90
N ALA A 186 -5.58 9.78 0.56
CA ALA A 186 -4.63 9.79 -0.55
C ALA A 186 -3.46 8.81 -0.31
N GLY A 187 -2.90 8.80 0.89
CA GLY A 187 -1.87 7.84 1.30
C GLY A 187 -2.33 6.39 1.14
N GLN A 188 -3.55 6.06 1.55
CA GLN A 188 -4.15 4.74 1.36
C GLN A 188 -4.29 4.38 -0.12
N MET A 189 -4.81 5.30 -0.94
CA MET A 189 -4.97 5.09 -2.40
C MET A 189 -3.64 4.87 -3.12
N HIS A 190 -2.57 5.49 -2.63
CA HIS A 190 -1.22 5.37 -3.17
C HIS A 190 -0.34 4.37 -2.40
N GLN A 191 -0.91 3.62 -1.44
CA GLN A 191 -0.19 2.68 -0.57
C GLN A 191 1.08 3.29 0.08
N THR A 192 1.07 4.59 0.34
CA THR A 192 2.20 5.30 0.95
C THR A 192 1.95 5.46 2.45
N PRO A 193 2.89 5.05 3.32
CA PRO A 193 2.76 5.20 4.77
C PRO A 193 2.43 6.64 5.17
N THR A 194 1.38 6.80 5.98
CA THR A 194 1.00 8.11 6.54
C THR A 194 0.92 8.09 8.06
N LEU A 195 1.26 9.24 8.66
CA LEU A 195 1.08 9.47 10.09
C LEU A 195 0.68 10.93 10.34
N THR A 196 -0.23 11.13 11.29
CA THR A 196 -0.63 12.47 11.74
C THR A 196 -0.02 12.77 13.10
N VAL A 197 0.59 13.95 13.23
CA VAL A 197 1.15 14.48 14.47
C VAL A 197 0.60 15.89 14.68
N ARG A 198 -0.16 16.10 15.76
CA ARG A 198 -0.81 17.37 16.06
C ARG A 198 -0.45 17.90 17.44
N GLY A 199 -0.09 19.18 17.54
CA GLY A 199 0.02 19.90 18.80
C GLY A 199 -1.32 20.48 19.21
N ILE A 200 -1.68 20.42 20.49
CA ILE A 200 -2.93 20.98 20.99
C ILE A 200 -2.82 22.50 21.14
N SER A 201 -3.48 23.25 20.27
CA SER A 201 -3.47 24.73 20.27
C SER A 201 -4.61 25.37 21.05
N ASP A 202 -5.75 24.68 21.13
CA ASP A 202 -6.95 25.16 21.81
C ASP A 202 -7.79 23.99 22.33
N ARG A 203 -8.93 24.30 22.97
CA ARG A 203 -9.81 23.34 23.64
C ARG A 203 -11.15 23.13 22.93
N ALA A 204 -11.26 23.60 21.68
CA ALA A 204 -12.48 23.55 20.87
C ALA A 204 -13.74 24.07 21.58
N ASP A 205 -13.59 25.05 22.48
CA ASP A 205 -14.61 25.41 23.48
C ASP A 205 -15.13 26.84 23.41
N GLY A 206 -14.71 27.62 22.42
CA GLY A 206 -15.06 29.04 22.30
C GLY A 206 -13.99 29.99 22.85
N GLY A 207 -12.90 29.47 23.42
CA GLY A 207 -11.79 30.26 23.95
C GLY A 207 -10.60 30.41 22.98
N LYS A 208 -10.74 29.98 21.73
CA LYS A 208 -9.63 29.88 20.77
C LYS A 208 -8.87 31.21 20.60
N GLU A 209 -9.58 32.30 20.38
CA GLU A 209 -9.00 33.62 20.12
C GLU A 209 -8.15 34.12 21.30
N LEU A 210 -8.55 33.79 22.54
CA LEU A 210 -7.85 34.18 23.76
C LEU A 210 -6.53 33.42 23.94
N VAL A 211 -6.53 32.12 23.65
CA VAL A 211 -5.32 31.28 23.79
C VAL A 211 -4.36 31.47 22.62
N ASP A 212 -4.89 31.70 21.41
CA ASP A 212 -4.09 32.01 20.23
C ASP A 212 -3.30 33.32 20.45
N ALA A 213 -3.96 34.36 20.99
CA ALA A 213 -3.30 35.61 21.37
C ALA A 213 -2.23 35.44 22.47
N ALA A 214 -2.32 34.38 23.29
CA ALA A 214 -1.33 34.01 24.30
C ALA A 214 -0.17 33.15 23.75
N GLY A 215 -0.14 32.87 22.44
CA GLY A 215 0.94 32.15 21.79
C GLY A 215 0.81 30.62 21.84
N SER A 216 -0.41 30.09 22.02
CA SER A 216 -0.61 28.63 22.05
C SER A 216 -0.32 27.96 20.71
N GLN A 217 -0.64 28.58 19.57
CA GLN A 217 -0.41 27.98 18.24
C GLN A 217 1.08 27.79 17.92
N PRO A 218 1.97 28.81 18.08
CA PRO A 218 3.40 28.60 17.86
C PRO A 218 3.99 27.52 18.76
N ALA A 219 3.65 27.51 20.05
CA ALA A 219 4.14 26.50 20.99
C ALA A 219 3.67 25.08 20.61
N ALA A 220 2.39 24.93 20.26
CA ALA A 220 1.83 23.66 19.84
C ALA A 220 2.45 23.17 18.51
N ALA A 221 2.64 24.07 17.54
CA ALA A 221 3.29 23.77 16.27
C ALA A 221 4.76 23.35 16.48
N ASP A 222 5.49 24.04 17.36
CA ASP A 222 6.86 23.71 17.73
C ASP A 222 6.97 22.31 18.32
N HIS A 223 6.15 22.00 19.31
CA HIS A 223 6.15 20.69 19.94
C HIS A 223 5.80 19.56 18.95
N ALA A 224 4.82 19.80 18.07
CA ALA A 224 4.43 18.85 17.02
C ALA A 224 5.57 18.63 16.01
N ALA A 225 6.22 19.70 15.55
CA ALA A 225 7.34 19.64 14.63
C ALA A 225 8.55 18.92 15.26
N GLU A 226 8.92 19.28 16.49
CA GLU A 226 10.00 18.66 17.23
C GLU A 226 9.78 17.16 17.37
N PHE A 227 8.56 16.74 17.76
CA PHE A 227 8.24 15.33 17.89
C PHE A 227 8.22 14.62 16.54
N ALA A 228 7.62 15.23 15.51
CA ALA A 228 7.62 14.66 14.17
C ALA A 228 9.03 14.44 13.63
N MET A 229 9.98 15.34 13.89
CA MET A 229 11.39 15.14 13.52
C MET A 229 12.01 13.95 14.24
N ALA A 230 11.69 13.74 15.52
CA ALA A 230 12.12 12.55 16.26
C ALA A 230 11.54 11.27 15.67
N VAL A 231 10.25 11.26 15.30
CA VAL A 231 9.61 10.13 14.62
C VAL A 231 10.25 9.86 13.27
N ILE A 232 10.48 10.90 12.45
CA ILE A 232 11.14 10.77 11.15
C ILE A 232 12.55 10.21 11.31
N THR A 233 13.30 10.70 12.29
CA THR A 233 14.66 10.23 12.57
C THR A 233 14.66 8.76 12.96
N ASP A 234 13.78 8.33 13.87
CA ASP A 234 13.65 6.93 14.27
C ASP A 234 13.14 6.04 13.12
N TYR A 235 12.09 6.46 12.41
CA TYR A 235 11.54 5.74 11.28
C TYR A 235 12.59 5.54 10.19
N LEU A 236 13.30 6.61 9.84
CA LEU A 236 14.39 6.52 8.89
C LEU A 236 15.56 5.74 9.47
N ALA A 237 15.88 5.78 10.76
CA ALA A 237 16.90 4.92 11.35
C ALA A 237 16.49 3.43 11.37
N GLY A 238 15.22 3.08 11.54
CA GLY A 238 14.73 1.70 11.40
C GLY A 238 14.67 1.24 9.95
N VAL A 239 14.52 2.19 9.02
CA VAL A 239 14.46 1.97 7.58
C VAL A 239 15.85 2.15 6.90
N ILE A 240 16.85 2.69 7.60
CA ILE A 240 18.19 3.10 7.08
C ILE A 240 19.37 2.71 8.02
N GLY A 241 19.19 2.27 9.27
CA GLY A 241 20.27 2.04 10.25
C GLY A 241 20.24 0.67 10.98
N SER A 242 21.35 0.10 11.47
CA SER A 242 22.73 0.60 11.57
C SER A 242 23.78 -0.50 11.88
N PRO A 243 25.09 -0.21 11.71
CA PRO A 243 26.20 -1.16 11.64
C PRO A 243 26.81 -1.57 13.00
N ASN A 244 27.19 -2.85 13.07
CA ASN A 244 28.30 -3.42 13.85
C ASN A 244 28.39 -3.08 15.35
N GLN A 245 27.84 -3.96 16.19
CA GLN A 245 28.28 -4.33 17.56
C GLN A 245 27.46 -5.60 17.87
N VAL A 246 28.00 -6.83 17.92
CA VAL A 246 28.94 -7.36 18.93
C VAL A 246 29.79 -8.45 18.29
N ALA A 247 31.11 -8.29 18.34
CA ALA A 247 32.06 -9.39 18.28
C ALA A 247 32.47 -9.74 19.71
N VAL A 248 32.14 -10.95 20.19
CA VAL A 248 32.99 -11.70 21.14
C VAL A 248 32.88 -13.20 20.85
N ALA A 249 34.01 -13.73 20.37
CA ALA A 249 34.58 -15.07 20.51
C ALA A 249 33.85 -16.31 19.93
N GLY A 250 34.54 -17.00 19.01
CA GLY A 250 34.20 -18.38 18.62
C GLY A 250 34.92 -18.87 17.36
N ASP A 251 36.25 -18.87 17.40
CA ASP A 251 37.20 -19.33 16.38
C ASP A 251 36.95 -20.77 15.88
N VAL A 252 36.76 -20.99 14.57
CA VAL A 252 37.30 -22.17 13.83
C VAL A 252 37.57 -21.83 12.35
N ARG A 253 38.85 -21.83 12.01
CA ARG A 253 39.50 -21.86 10.68
C ARG A 253 38.87 -22.79 9.62
N ARG A 254 38.84 -22.34 8.36
CA ARG A 254 39.67 -22.92 7.25
C ARG A 254 39.64 -22.11 5.94
N GLN A 255 40.84 -21.61 5.57
CA GLN A 255 41.50 -21.47 4.26
C GLN A 255 40.62 -21.34 2.99
N SER A 256 40.52 -20.20 2.29
CA SER A 256 41.50 -19.40 1.50
C SER A 256 41.82 -19.96 0.09
N SER A 257 41.39 -19.25 -0.97
CA SER A 257 42.25 -18.87 -2.11
C SER A 257 41.60 -17.88 -3.10
N HIS A 258 42.15 -16.66 -3.13
CA HIS A 258 42.45 -15.76 -4.25
C HIS A 258 41.37 -15.17 -5.20
N ARG A 259 41.00 -13.92 -4.85
CA ARG A 259 40.97 -12.65 -5.64
C ARG A 259 40.55 -12.67 -7.13
N GLU A 260 39.51 -11.89 -7.43
CA GLU A 260 39.53 -10.85 -8.48
C GLU A 260 38.61 -9.68 -8.09
N VAL A 261 38.99 -8.45 -8.46
CA VAL A 261 38.32 -7.18 -8.09
C VAL A 261 37.46 -6.74 -9.26
N ALA A 262 36.15 -6.48 -9.04
CA ALA A 262 35.33 -5.66 -9.94
C ALA A 262 34.11 -5.04 -9.23
N ALA A 263 34.11 -3.70 -9.21
CA ALA A 263 33.01 -2.72 -9.29
C ALA A 263 31.58 -2.97 -8.73
N HIS A 264 31.09 -1.90 -8.09
CA HIS A 264 29.70 -1.42 -7.92
C HIS A 264 28.91 -1.74 -6.62
N ASP A 265 28.37 -0.66 -6.04
CA ASP A 265 27.41 -0.49 -4.92
C ASP A 265 25.95 -0.58 -5.48
N PRO A 266 24.84 -0.22 -4.80
CA PRO A 266 24.22 -0.49 -3.47
C PRO A 266 22.73 -0.99 -3.60
N ALA A 267 22.03 -1.38 -2.51
CA ALA A 267 20.58 -1.10 -2.24
C ALA A 267 19.93 -2.05 -1.19
N THR A 268 19.30 -1.50 -0.15
CA THR A 268 18.22 -2.18 0.58
C THR A 268 16.91 -1.92 -0.18
N HIS A 269 16.42 -2.93 -0.90
CA HIS A 269 15.21 -2.87 -1.72
C HIS A 269 13.94 -2.69 -0.87
N THR A 270 13.11 -1.69 -1.20
CA THR A 270 11.80 -1.41 -0.56
C THR A 270 10.62 -1.91 -1.39
N GLY A 271 10.84 -2.95 -2.20
CA GLY A 271 9.83 -3.57 -3.04
C GLY A 271 10.14 -5.06 -3.16
N PRO A 272 9.34 -5.83 -3.91
CA PRO A 272 9.54 -7.26 -4.04
C PRO A 272 10.98 -7.55 -4.47
N SER A 273 11.62 -8.47 -3.76
CA SER A 273 13.03 -8.79 -3.96
C SER A 273 13.20 -9.69 -5.18
N TRP A 274 13.01 -9.11 -6.37
CA TRP A 274 13.16 -9.79 -7.65
C TRP A 274 14.59 -10.31 -7.82
N ARG A 275 14.72 -11.56 -8.25
CA ARG A 275 16.00 -12.19 -8.59
C ARG A 275 15.89 -12.79 -9.98
N ARG A 276 16.79 -12.39 -10.88
CA ARG A 276 16.87 -13.00 -12.21
C ARG A 276 17.33 -14.45 -12.11
N GLU A 277 16.63 -15.33 -12.81
CA GLU A 277 16.94 -16.75 -12.89
C GLU A 277 17.75 -17.04 -14.16
N SER A 278 18.52 -18.14 -14.15
CA SER A 278 19.49 -18.50 -15.20
C SER A 278 18.87 -18.91 -16.54
N GLY A 279 17.54 -18.87 -16.66
CA GLY A 279 16.77 -19.14 -17.87
C GLY A 279 15.27 -19.21 -17.57
N PRO A 280 14.40 -19.15 -18.59
CA PRO A 280 12.96 -19.31 -18.39
C PRO A 280 12.70 -20.72 -17.85
N LEU A 281 12.02 -20.75 -16.71
CA LEU A 281 11.64 -21.99 -16.05
C LEU A 281 10.50 -22.67 -16.81
N ASP A 282 10.41 -23.99 -16.69
CA ASP A 282 9.33 -24.74 -17.31
C ASP A 282 8.01 -24.44 -16.60
N VAL A 283 6.97 -24.15 -17.40
CA VAL A 283 5.63 -23.80 -16.91
C VAL A 283 4.63 -24.75 -17.54
N ALA A 284 3.90 -25.47 -16.69
CA ALA A 284 2.68 -26.13 -17.14
C ALA A 284 1.60 -25.06 -17.34
N TRP A 285 1.47 -24.55 -18.57
CA TRP A 285 0.41 -23.60 -18.92
C TRP A 285 -0.98 -24.24 -18.82
N ARG A 286 -2.02 -23.41 -18.69
CA ARG A 286 -3.40 -23.90 -18.48
C ARG A 286 -3.84 -24.95 -19.48
N SER A 287 -3.52 -24.78 -20.77
CA SER A 287 -3.92 -25.73 -21.81
C SER A 287 -3.32 -27.13 -21.62
N ALA A 288 -2.11 -27.21 -21.06
CA ALA A 288 -1.51 -28.48 -20.65
C ALA A 288 -2.16 -29.02 -19.36
N ILE A 289 -2.45 -28.16 -18.38
CA ILE A 289 -3.08 -28.53 -17.11
C ILE A 289 -4.49 -29.11 -17.32
N THR A 290 -5.32 -28.44 -18.12
CA THR A 290 -6.73 -28.82 -18.33
C THR A 290 -6.89 -29.87 -19.43
N ARG A 291 -5.84 -30.13 -20.22
CA ARG A 291 -5.85 -31.01 -21.40
C ARG A 291 -6.95 -30.65 -22.42
N ARG A 292 -7.50 -29.42 -22.36
CA ARG A 292 -8.53 -28.93 -23.28
C ARG A 292 -7.87 -28.33 -24.53
N ARG A 293 -8.49 -28.54 -25.69
CA ARG A 293 -8.02 -27.93 -26.94
C ARG A 293 -8.28 -26.42 -26.91
N GLN A 294 -7.25 -25.64 -27.24
CA GLN A 294 -7.24 -24.17 -27.21
C GLN A 294 -8.35 -23.49 -28.04
N SER A 295 -8.91 -24.17 -29.04
CA SER A 295 -9.85 -23.60 -30.00
C SER A 295 -11.29 -23.38 -29.50
N PHE A 296 -11.60 -23.69 -28.24
CA PHE A 296 -12.97 -23.56 -27.68
C PHE A 296 -13.05 -22.80 -26.36
N GLU A 297 -11.94 -22.22 -25.88
CA GLU A 297 -11.92 -21.59 -24.56
C GLU A 297 -12.17 -20.08 -24.66
N SER A 298 -12.99 -19.54 -23.75
CA SER A 298 -13.09 -18.09 -23.61
C SER A 298 -11.74 -17.52 -23.16
N PRO A 299 -11.39 -16.30 -23.61
CA PRO A 299 -10.16 -15.64 -23.21
C PRO A 299 -10.06 -15.53 -21.69
N ALA A 300 -8.88 -15.84 -21.16
CA ALA A 300 -8.64 -15.84 -19.73
C ALA A 300 -7.27 -15.25 -19.42
N LEU A 301 -7.19 -14.59 -18.28
CA LEU A 301 -5.95 -14.28 -17.60
C LEU A 301 -5.51 -15.55 -16.85
N GLU A 302 -4.27 -15.97 -17.02
CA GLU A 302 -3.70 -17.08 -16.25
C GLU A 302 -2.38 -16.69 -15.59
N LEU A 303 -2.31 -16.92 -14.27
CA LEU A 303 -1.15 -16.67 -13.43
C LEU A 303 -0.59 -17.99 -12.93
N HIS A 304 0.73 -18.15 -13.07
CA HIS A 304 1.46 -19.34 -12.64
C HIS A 304 2.59 -18.93 -11.69
N LEU A 305 2.64 -19.52 -10.50
CA LEU A 305 3.76 -19.39 -9.56
C LEU A 305 4.62 -20.66 -9.66
N VAL A 306 5.79 -20.54 -10.28
CA VAL A 306 6.74 -21.66 -10.52
C VAL A 306 7.78 -21.69 -9.42
N PRO A 307 7.93 -22.77 -8.64
CA PRO A 307 8.89 -22.82 -7.53
C PRO A 307 10.34 -22.86 -8.01
N ILE A 308 11.25 -22.14 -7.35
CA ILE A 308 12.69 -22.16 -7.67
C ILE A 308 13.46 -23.22 -6.88
N ASP A 309 13.05 -23.45 -5.64
CA ASP A 309 13.65 -24.45 -4.76
C ASP A 309 12.84 -25.76 -4.83
N PRO A 310 13.46 -26.94 -4.62
CA PRO A 310 12.73 -28.20 -4.64
C PRO A 310 11.69 -28.22 -3.53
N ALA A 311 10.44 -28.03 -3.93
CA ALA A 311 9.29 -28.15 -3.06
C ALA A 311 9.16 -29.59 -2.52
N PRO A 312 8.68 -29.78 -1.28
CA PRO A 312 8.29 -31.11 -0.83
C PRO A 312 7.23 -31.66 -1.79
N HIS A 313 7.54 -32.82 -2.36
CA HIS A 313 6.71 -33.48 -3.34
C HIS A 313 5.32 -33.80 -2.74
N ILE A 314 4.25 -33.33 -3.39
CA ILE A 314 2.89 -33.61 -2.91
C ILE A 314 2.57 -35.09 -3.18
N GLU A 315 2.29 -35.84 -2.11
CA GLU A 315 1.99 -37.26 -2.19
C GLU A 315 0.69 -37.50 -2.99
N VAL A 316 0.70 -38.51 -3.87
CA VAL A 316 -0.45 -38.86 -4.73
C VAL A 316 -1.73 -39.09 -3.92
N ARG A 317 -1.62 -39.68 -2.73
CA ARG A 317 -2.76 -39.91 -1.81
C ARG A 317 -3.44 -38.62 -1.34
N ARG A 318 -2.77 -37.47 -1.41
CA ARG A 318 -3.32 -36.17 -1.01
C ARG A 318 -4.05 -35.45 -2.14
N LEU A 319 -3.80 -35.82 -3.40
CA LEU A 319 -4.28 -35.05 -4.54
C LEU A 319 -5.80 -34.94 -4.61
N ALA A 320 -6.53 -36.02 -4.30
CA ALA A 320 -8.00 -35.98 -4.30
C ALA A 320 -8.55 -34.99 -3.26
N ALA A 321 -8.02 -35.02 -2.03
CA ALA A 321 -8.40 -34.07 -0.99
C ALA A 321 -8.01 -32.63 -1.37
N LEU A 322 -6.82 -32.46 -1.97
CA LEU A 322 -6.37 -31.16 -2.45
C LEU A 322 -7.29 -30.61 -3.55
N ALA A 323 -7.78 -31.44 -4.48
CA ALA A 323 -8.71 -30.99 -5.51
C ALA A 323 -10.01 -30.43 -4.92
N GLU A 324 -10.55 -31.07 -3.88
CA GLU A 324 -11.72 -30.57 -3.13
C GLU A 324 -11.42 -29.27 -2.37
N GLU A 325 -10.23 -29.16 -1.76
CA GLU A 325 -9.78 -27.92 -1.13
C GLU A 325 -9.70 -26.77 -2.16
N LEU A 326 -9.19 -27.03 -3.37
CA LEU A 326 -9.15 -26.06 -4.45
C LEU A 326 -10.56 -25.65 -4.90
N ALA A 327 -11.49 -26.61 -4.98
CA ALA A 327 -12.88 -26.31 -5.37
C ALA A 327 -13.56 -25.33 -4.41
N ALA A 328 -13.23 -25.39 -3.11
CA ALA A 328 -13.77 -24.48 -2.10
C ALA A 328 -13.34 -23.01 -2.29
N HIS A 329 -12.26 -22.76 -3.05
CA HIS A 329 -11.79 -21.42 -3.39
C HIS A 329 -12.41 -20.87 -4.69
N LEU A 330 -13.18 -21.67 -5.44
CA LEU A 330 -13.84 -21.25 -6.67
C LEU A 330 -15.26 -20.72 -6.42
N PRO A 331 -15.82 -19.90 -7.34
CA PRO A 331 -17.16 -19.33 -7.18
C PRO A 331 -18.24 -20.41 -7.09
N ALA A 332 -18.98 -20.47 -5.98
CA ALA A 332 -20.00 -21.48 -5.71
C ALA A 332 -21.25 -21.43 -6.63
N ARG A 333 -21.36 -20.42 -7.50
CA ARG A 333 -22.53 -20.20 -8.38
C ARG A 333 -22.49 -21.02 -9.67
N VAL A 334 -21.35 -21.64 -9.97
CA VAL A 334 -21.13 -22.44 -11.17
C VAL A 334 -20.65 -23.82 -10.73
N PRO A 335 -21.09 -24.92 -11.38
CA PRO A 335 -20.59 -26.25 -11.06
C PRO A 335 -19.06 -26.31 -11.17
N VAL A 336 -18.43 -26.80 -10.11
CA VAL A 336 -16.99 -27.02 -10.03
C VAL A 336 -16.68 -28.48 -10.32
N GLU A 337 -15.83 -28.73 -11.30
CA GLU A 337 -15.27 -30.04 -11.61
C GLU A 337 -13.89 -30.15 -10.96
N THR A 338 -13.67 -31.20 -10.18
CA THR A 338 -12.36 -31.55 -9.60
C THR A 338 -11.74 -32.69 -10.36
N ASP A 339 -10.43 -32.63 -10.60
CA ASP A 339 -9.68 -33.69 -11.28
C ASP A 339 -8.25 -33.82 -10.72
N VAL A 340 -7.69 -35.02 -10.82
CA VAL A 340 -6.34 -35.36 -10.36
C VAL A 340 -5.63 -36.29 -11.34
N ASP A 341 -4.33 -36.09 -11.51
CA ASP A 341 -3.47 -36.97 -12.32
C ASP A 341 -2.06 -37.06 -11.73
N ASP A 342 -1.15 -37.62 -12.52
CA ASP A 342 0.27 -37.70 -12.20
C ASP A 342 0.98 -36.35 -12.17
N GLN A 343 0.34 -35.26 -12.62
CA GLN A 343 0.88 -33.90 -12.64
C GLN A 343 0.42 -33.09 -11.42
N GLY A 344 -0.81 -33.29 -10.94
CA GLY A 344 -1.31 -32.57 -9.76
C GLY A 344 -2.82 -32.66 -9.56
N ALA A 345 -3.32 -31.73 -8.75
CA ALA A 345 -4.74 -31.56 -8.45
C ALA A 345 -5.25 -30.26 -9.06
N ARG A 346 -6.45 -30.27 -9.63
CA ARG A 346 -7.12 -29.08 -10.17
C ARG A 346 -8.60 -29.05 -9.81
N ALA A 347 -9.11 -27.84 -9.70
CA ALA A 347 -10.53 -27.55 -9.69
C ALA A 347 -10.82 -26.54 -10.80
N VAL A 348 -11.87 -26.78 -11.57
CA VAL A 348 -12.24 -25.95 -12.72
C VAL A 348 -13.73 -25.67 -12.65
N SER A 349 -14.08 -24.41 -12.82
CA SER A 349 -15.46 -23.95 -12.92
C SER A 349 -15.63 -23.26 -14.25
N SER A 350 -16.49 -23.79 -15.13
CA SER A 350 -16.76 -23.17 -16.42
C SER A 350 -18.20 -23.38 -16.84
N ASP A 351 -18.86 -22.29 -17.20
CA ASP A 351 -20.07 -22.33 -18.02
C ASP A 351 -19.90 -21.37 -19.22
N SER A 352 -20.85 -21.40 -20.16
CA SER A 352 -20.78 -20.61 -21.40
C SER A 352 -20.83 -19.09 -21.17
N THR A 353 -21.29 -18.64 -20.00
CA THR A 353 -21.53 -17.23 -19.64
C THR A 353 -20.41 -16.67 -18.78
N SER A 354 -20.02 -17.41 -17.76
CA SER A 354 -19.05 -17.07 -16.72
C SER A 354 -17.62 -17.32 -17.17
N GLY A 355 -17.40 -18.07 -18.26
CA GLY A 355 -16.05 -18.40 -18.72
C GLY A 355 -15.25 -19.27 -17.72
N PRO A 356 -13.99 -19.57 -18.03
CA PRO A 356 -13.21 -20.53 -17.27
C PRO A 356 -12.55 -19.90 -16.05
N HIS A 357 -12.91 -20.40 -14.87
CA HIS A 357 -12.16 -20.21 -13.64
C HIS A 357 -11.47 -21.52 -13.26
N GLY A 358 -10.30 -21.44 -12.65
CA GLY A 358 -9.70 -22.65 -12.11
C GLY A 358 -8.45 -22.42 -11.30
N LEU A 359 -8.15 -23.43 -10.51
CA LEU A 359 -6.98 -23.51 -9.65
C LEU A 359 -6.29 -24.84 -9.90
N PHE A 360 -4.96 -24.82 -9.83
CA PHE A 360 -4.12 -26.00 -9.95
C PHE A 360 -2.96 -25.94 -8.96
N VAL A 361 -2.66 -27.09 -8.36
CA VAL A 361 -1.44 -27.31 -7.59
C VAL A 361 -0.76 -28.57 -8.12
N GLY A 362 0.41 -28.38 -8.72
CA GLY A 362 1.24 -29.44 -9.26
C GLY A 362 2.02 -30.17 -8.18
N ARG A 363 2.35 -31.44 -8.42
CA ARG A 363 3.16 -32.26 -7.51
C ARG A 363 4.57 -31.71 -7.28
N HIS A 364 5.10 -30.99 -8.26
CA HIS A 364 6.38 -30.29 -8.20
C HIS A 364 6.26 -28.88 -7.58
N GLY A 365 5.08 -28.50 -7.10
CA GLY A 365 4.87 -27.28 -6.35
C GLY A 365 4.44 -26.06 -7.16
N GLN A 366 4.29 -26.17 -8.49
CA GLN A 366 3.67 -25.12 -9.32
C GLN A 366 2.25 -24.85 -8.84
N ARG A 367 1.87 -23.58 -8.78
CA ARG A 367 0.53 -23.14 -8.41
C ARG A 367 -0.03 -22.28 -9.52
N SER A 368 -1.28 -22.45 -9.90
CA SER A 368 -1.83 -21.71 -11.02
C SER A 368 -3.28 -21.34 -10.79
N ALA A 369 -3.62 -20.13 -11.19
CA ALA A 369 -4.98 -19.60 -11.19
C ALA A 369 -5.29 -19.06 -12.58
N TRP A 370 -6.53 -19.21 -13.02
CA TRP A 370 -7.00 -18.53 -14.22
C TRP A 370 -8.45 -18.10 -14.07
N GLU A 371 -8.79 -17.03 -14.78
CA GLU A 371 -10.10 -16.42 -14.75
C GLU A 371 -10.44 -15.74 -16.08
N PRO A 372 -11.73 -15.65 -16.45
CA PRO A 372 -12.15 -15.04 -17.71
C PRO A 372 -11.76 -13.56 -17.78
N LEU A 373 -11.35 -13.12 -18.96
CA LEU A 373 -11.24 -11.67 -19.21
C LEU A 373 -12.63 -11.06 -19.44
N PRO A 374 -12.85 -9.81 -18.96
CA PRO A 374 -13.99 -9.01 -19.38
C PRO A 374 -14.04 -8.90 -20.90
N LYS A 375 -15.23 -9.03 -21.48
CA LYS A 375 -15.44 -8.97 -22.94
C LYS A 375 -16.75 -8.31 -23.30
N ASP A 376 -16.77 -7.71 -24.48
CA ASP A 376 -17.99 -7.24 -25.16
C ASP A 376 -18.04 -7.82 -26.59
N SER A 377 -18.90 -7.27 -27.45
CA SER A 377 -19.00 -7.69 -28.86
C SER A 377 -17.72 -7.46 -29.67
N MET A 378 -16.77 -6.66 -29.17
CA MET A 378 -15.47 -6.42 -29.78
C MET A 378 -14.36 -7.30 -29.19
N GLY A 379 -14.70 -8.32 -28.39
CA GLY A 379 -13.73 -9.24 -27.79
C GLY A 379 -13.27 -8.84 -26.39
N ALA A 380 -12.14 -9.41 -25.97
CA ALA A 380 -11.62 -9.27 -24.62
C ALA A 380 -10.91 -7.93 -24.38
N VAL A 381 -11.00 -7.44 -23.16
CA VAL A 381 -10.45 -6.15 -22.72
C VAL A 381 -9.44 -6.37 -21.61
N LEU A 382 -8.25 -5.79 -21.80
CA LEU A 382 -7.27 -5.57 -20.74
C LEU A 382 -7.53 -4.18 -20.16
N ASP A 383 -8.13 -4.17 -18.97
CA ASP A 383 -8.24 -2.98 -18.13
C ASP A 383 -7.19 -3.07 -17.03
N GLU A 384 -6.40 -2.01 -16.88
CA GLU A 384 -5.29 -1.98 -15.93
C GLU A 384 -5.76 -2.09 -14.48
N THR A 385 -6.83 -1.40 -14.10
CA THR A 385 -7.37 -1.47 -12.73
C THR A 385 -7.91 -2.86 -12.43
N TRP A 386 -8.61 -3.47 -13.40
CA TRP A 386 -9.08 -4.85 -13.28
C TRP A 386 -7.91 -5.83 -13.14
N LEU A 387 -6.87 -5.70 -13.98
CA LEU A 387 -5.68 -6.55 -13.90
C LEU A 387 -5.00 -6.47 -12.53
N LEU A 388 -4.84 -5.27 -11.97
CA LEU A 388 -4.21 -5.08 -10.66
C LEU A 388 -4.97 -5.82 -9.54
N ASP A 389 -6.28 -5.61 -9.45
CA ASP A 389 -7.11 -6.21 -8.40
C ASP A 389 -7.13 -7.74 -8.50
N HIS A 390 -7.28 -8.27 -9.71
CA HIS A 390 -7.48 -9.70 -9.97
C HIS A 390 -6.15 -10.48 -9.89
N LEU A 391 -5.04 -9.88 -10.33
CA LEU A 391 -3.70 -10.47 -10.13
C LEU A 391 -3.33 -10.52 -8.65
N ALA A 392 -3.56 -9.43 -7.88
CA ALA A 392 -3.26 -9.42 -6.45
C ALA A 392 -4.07 -10.49 -5.70
N ALA A 393 -5.37 -10.59 -5.98
CA ALA A 393 -6.24 -11.62 -5.40
C ALA A 393 -5.79 -13.04 -5.78
N SER A 394 -5.39 -13.26 -7.04
CA SER A 394 -4.86 -14.53 -7.51
C SER A 394 -3.54 -14.90 -6.82
N ILE A 395 -2.61 -13.96 -6.66
CA ILE A 395 -1.35 -14.19 -5.93
C ILE A 395 -1.62 -14.62 -4.49
N ILE A 396 -2.47 -13.88 -3.77
CA ILE A 396 -2.83 -14.18 -2.37
C ILE A 396 -3.50 -15.55 -2.28
N THR A 397 -4.43 -15.86 -3.18
CA THR A 397 -5.07 -17.17 -3.23
C THR A 397 -4.02 -18.26 -3.41
N LEU A 398 -3.15 -18.15 -4.41
CA LEU A 398 -2.16 -19.19 -4.70
C LEU A 398 -1.15 -19.37 -3.56
N ILE A 399 -0.68 -18.30 -2.92
CA ILE A 399 0.33 -18.42 -1.86
C ILE A 399 -0.23 -18.98 -0.55
N THR A 400 -1.54 -18.84 -0.32
CA THR A 400 -2.23 -19.35 0.88
C THR A 400 -2.68 -20.81 0.78
N LEU A 401 -2.70 -21.40 -0.42
CA LEU A 401 -3.03 -22.82 -0.60
C LEU A 401 -2.07 -23.72 0.19
N SER A 402 -2.62 -24.72 0.88
CA SER A 402 -1.83 -25.69 1.63
C SER A 402 -1.51 -26.95 0.80
N PRO A 403 -0.35 -27.60 1.00
CA PRO A 403 0.79 -27.15 1.83
C PRO A 403 1.61 -26.08 1.09
N ARG A 404 2.24 -25.14 1.80
CA ARG A 404 3.20 -24.20 1.20
C ARG A 404 4.37 -24.98 0.59
N SER A 405 4.72 -24.70 -0.67
CA SER A 405 5.62 -25.57 -1.44
C SER A 405 7.03 -25.00 -1.62
N ALA A 406 7.24 -23.68 -1.70
CA ALA A 406 8.58 -23.13 -1.94
C ALA A 406 8.81 -21.80 -1.21
N ALA A 407 10.10 -21.48 -0.99
CA ALA A 407 10.53 -20.21 -0.42
C ALA A 407 10.54 -19.07 -1.46
N ARG A 408 10.65 -19.40 -2.75
CA ARG A 408 10.59 -18.46 -3.86
C ARG A 408 9.78 -19.03 -5.01
N TYR A 409 9.06 -18.15 -5.71
CA TYR A 409 8.38 -18.47 -6.96
C TYR A 409 8.77 -17.48 -8.05
N ALA A 410 8.92 -17.97 -9.27
CA ALA A 410 8.90 -17.15 -10.47
C ALA A 410 7.47 -17.06 -11.00
N PRO A 411 6.85 -15.87 -11.01
CA PRO A 411 5.56 -15.68 -11.63
C PRO A 411 5.67 -15.72 -13.16
N ALA A 412 4.78 -16.47 -13.80
CA ALA A 412 4.51 -16.41 -15.23
C ALA A 412 3.07 -15.94 -15.43
N LEU A 413 2.81 -15.17 -16.48
CA LEU A 413 1.49 -14.67 -16.79
C LEU A 413 1.18 -14.88 -18.27
N ALA A 414 -0.05 -15.27 -18.59
CA ALA A 414 -0.49 -15.28 -19.96
C ALA A 414 -1.93 -14.81 -20.14
N VAL A 415 -2.22 -14.38 -21.36
CA VAL A 415 -3.57 -14.31 -21.89
C VAL A 415 -3.64 -15.32 -23.03
N MET A 416 -4.31 -16.43 -22.75
CA MET A 416 -4.55 -17.50 -23.72
C MET A 416 -5.77 -17.20 -24.60
N PRO A 417 -5.81 -17.76 -25.82
CA PRO A 417 -6.00 -16.94 -27.01
C PRO A 417 -7.36 -16.25 -27.04
N ALA A 418 -7.29 -14.92 -27.17
CA ALA A 418 -8.42 -14.12 -27.58
C ALA A 418 -8.39 -13.92 -29.09
N ASP A 419 -9.52 -14.18 -29.74
CA ASP A 419 -9.70 -13.84 -31.16
C ASP A 419 -9.42 -12.35 -31.40
N MET A 420 -9.89 -11.50 -30.48
CA MET A 420 -9.62 -10.08 -30.43
C MET A 420 -9.34 -9.65 -28.98
N LEU A 421 -8.15 -9.10 -28.76
CA LEU A 421 -7.72 -8.53 -27.49
C LEU A 421 -7.42 -7.04 -27.68
N THR A 422 -7.74 -6.25 -26.67
CA THR A 422 -7.62 -4.78 -26.71
C THR A 422 -7.29 -4.24 -25.33
N VAL A 423 -6.76 -3.01 -25.26
CA VAL A 423 -6.61 -2.27 -24.00
C VAL A 423 -7.70 -1.22 -23.91
N GLY A 424 -8.37 -1.12 -22.76
CA GLY A 424 -9.48 -0.21 -22.57
C GLY A 424 -9.98 -0.17 -21.13
N ARG A 425 -10.92 0.73 -20.82
CA ARG A 425 -11.51 0.82 -19.49
C ARG A 425 -12.85 0.11 -19.39
N LEU A 426 -13.07 -0.69 -18.35
CA LEU A 426 -14.33 -1.41 -18.12
C LEU A 426 -15.50 -0.46 -17.85
N ASP A 427 -15.24 0.67 -17.21
CA ASP A 427 -16.26 1.71 -16.95
C ASP A 427 -16.77 2.42 -18.21
N ARG A 428 -16.19 2.11 -19.38
CA ARG A 428 -16.59 2.59 -20.70
C ARG A 428 -17.14 1.49 -21.61
N MET A 429 -17.54 0.35 -21.04
CA MET A 429 -18.19 -0.73 -21.80
C MET A 429 -19.71 -0.48 -21.98
N PRO A 430 -20.33 -0.98 -23.08
CA PRO A 430 -19.70 -1.65 -24.21
C PRO A 430 -18.95 -0.66 -25.10
N ARG A 431 -17.83 -1.10 -25.68
CA ARG A 431 -16.98 -0.22 -26.48
C ARG A 431 -17.58 0.00 -27.86
N SER A 432 -17.43 1.22 -28.38
CA SER A 432 -17.71 1.55 -29.79
C SER A 432 -16.44 1.56 -30.65
N HIS A 433 -15.27 1.73 -30.03
CA HIS A 433 -13.95 1.74 -30.65
C HIS A 433 -12.91 1.19 -29.65
N GLY A 434 -11.84 0.55 -30.13
CA GLY A 434 -10.74 0.03 -29.30
C GLY A 434 -9.43 0.79 -29.51
N SER A 435 -8.61 0.88 -28.46
CA SER A 435 -7.25 1.44 -28.54
C SER A 435 -6.25 0.30 -28.77
N GLY A 436 -5.83 0.11 -30.03
CA GLY A 436 -4.98 -1.02 -30.41
C GLY A 436 -5.72 -2.36 -30.32
N PHE A 437 -5.34 -3.32 -31.16
CA PHE A 437 -5.90 -4.67 -31.10
C PHE A 437 -4.87 -5.72 -31.48
N LEU A 438 -4.93 -6.87 -30.83
CA LEU A 438 -4.21 -8.06 -31.25
C LEU A 438 -5.21 -9.12 -31.69
N MET A 439 -4.99 -9.66 -32.89
CA MET A 439 -5.74 -10.80 -33.42
C MET A 439 -5.02 -12.09 -33.04
N ARG A 440 -5.77 -13.08 -32.54
CA ARG A 440 -5.20 -14.37 -32.09
C ARG A 440 -4.01 -14.19 -31.15
N ALA A 441 -4.16 -13.29 -30.18
CA ALA A 441 -3.09 -12.90 -29.28
C ALA A 441 -2.66 -14.08 -28.40
N LYS A 442 -1.37 -14.42 -28.42
CA LYS A 442 -0.72 -15.22 -27.37
C LYS A 442 0.19 -14.29 -26.61
N LEU A 443 -0.32 -13.74 -25.52
CA LEU A 443 0.40 -12.77 -24.73
C LEU A 443 0.99 -13.47 -23.52
N GLU A 444 2.32 -13.47 -23.38
CA GLU A 444 3.00 -14.21 -22.32
C GLU A 444 4.08 -13.34 -21.66
N VAL A 445 4.14 -13.43 -20.34
CA VAL A 445 5.22 -12.95 -19.48
C VAL A 445 5.91 -14.19 -18.92
N PRO A 446 7.13 -14.51 -19.37
CA PRO A 446 7.83 -15.73 -18.96
C PRO A 446 8.34 -15.64 -17.50
N PRO A 447 8.54 -16.79 -16.83
CA PRO A 447 9.05 -16.86 -15.45
C PRO A 447 10.58 -16.69 -15.39
N GLU A 448 11.08 -15.53 -15.78
CA GLU A 448 12.53 -15.25 -15.84
C GLU A 448 13.09 -14.67 -14.52
N GLU A 449 12.22 -14.23 -13.63
CA GLU A 449 12.60 -13.64 -12.34
C GLU A 449 11.74 -14.22 -11.23
N SER A 450 12.37 -14.48 -10.08
CA SER A 450 11.72 -15.01 -8.90
C SER A 450 11.57 -13.97 -7.80
N VAL A 451 10.59 -14.18 -6.94
CA VAL A 451 10.26 -13.36 -5.78
C VAL A 451 10.12 -14.28 -4.55
N PRO A 452 10.53 -13.84 -3.34
CA PRO A 452 10.22 -14.56 -2.12
C PRO A 452 8.72 -14.84 -1.99
N ALA A 453 8.40 -16.01 -1.46
CA ALA A 453 7.03 -16.38 -1.19
C ALA A 453 6.39 -15.51 -0.10
N ASP A 454 7.20 -14.92 0.80
CA ASP A 454 6.70 -13.94 1.78
C ASP A 454 6.37 -12.61 1.09
N ASP A 455 7.25 -12.09 0.23
CA ASP A 455 6.98 -10.91 -0.60
C ASP A 455 5.74 -11.09 -1.51
N LEU A 456 5.48 -12.29 -2.03
CA LEU A 456 4.23 -12.57 -2.77
C LEU A 456 2.99 -12.43 -1.90
N GLY A 457 3.08 -12.69 -0.59
CA GLY A 457 1.98 -12.47 0.36
C GLY A 457 1.89 -11.01 0.80
N ASP A 458 3.00 -10.44 1.26
CA ASP A 458 3.07 -9.13 1.90
C ASP A 458 3.02 -7.96 0.91
N LEU A 459 3.52 -8.18 -0.32
CA LEU A 459 3.65 -7.19 -1.39
C LEU A 459 2.91 -7.64 -2.66
N ALA A 460 1.81 -8.39 -2.51
CA ALA A 460 1.02 -8.93 -3.62
C ALA A 460 0.60 -7.85 -4.63
N SER A 461 0.23 -6.64 -4.16
CA SER A 461 -0.13 -5.51 -5.00
C SER A 461 1.04 -5.00 -5.85
N ASP A 462 2.24 -4.92 -5.29
CA ASP A 462 3.45 -4.48 -6.01
C ASP A 462 3.85 -5.50 -7.07
N VAL A 463 3.78 -6.79 -6.73
CA VAL A 463 4.03 -7.87 -7.71
C VAL A 463 2.97 -7.86 -8.81
N ALA A 464 1.69 -7.66 -8.46
CA ALA A 464 0.61 -7.53 -9.43
C ALA A 464 0.82 -6.35 -10.38
N ALA A 465 1.25 -5.19 -9.86
CA ALA A 465 1.54 -4.01 -10.66
C ALA A 465 2.67 -4.25 -11.67
N GLU A 466 3.76 -4.87 -11.24
CA GLU A 466 4.86 -5.23 -12.13
C GLU A 466 4.42 -6.22 -13.21
N LEU A 467 3.66 -7.26 -12.85
CA LEU A 467 3.16 -8.26 -13.80
C LEU A 467 2.15 -7.67 -14.80
N ALA A 468 1.23 -6.81 -14.34
CA ALA A 468 0.29 -6.09 -15.20
C ALA A 468 1.03 -5.18 -16.19
N ALA A 469 2.03 -4.44 -15.72
CA ALA A 469 2.87 -3.59 -16.56
C ALA A 469 3.60 -4.42 -17.63
N ARG A 470 4.20 -5.56 -17.27
CA ARG A 470 4.86 -6.47 -18.22
C ARG A 470 3.89 -7.01 -19.27
N LEU A 471 2.68 -7.39 -18.87
CA LEU A 471 1.64 -7.87 -19.77
C LEU A 471 1.22 -6.78 -20.77
N LEU A 472 0.93 -5.58 -20.28
CA LEU A 472 0.59 -4.43 -21.12
C LEU A 472 1.74 -4.05 -22.04
N MET A 473 2.99 -4.08 -21.57
CA MET A 473 4.16 -3.87 -22.42
C MET A 473 4.25 -4.90 -23.55
N ALA A 474 4.02 -6.18 -23.24
CA ALA A 474 3.99 -7.23 -24.24
C ALA A 474 2.85 -7.01 -25.26
N PHE A 475 1.69 -6.51 -24.82
CA PHE A 475 0.58 -6.19 -25.72
C PHE A 475 0.97 -5.09 -26.71
N HIS A 476 1.55 -4.00 -26.21
CA HIS A 476 1.97 -2.88 -27.05
C HIS A 476 3.11 -3.26 -28.00
N ARG A 477 4.00 -4.20 -27.63
CA ARG A 477 5.03 -4.73 -28.53
C ARG A 477 4.43 -5.54 -29.68
N GLY A 478 3.40 -6.34 -29.43
CA GLY A 478 2.73 -7.11 -30.48
C GLY A 478 1.93 -6.25 -31.47
N ASN A 479 1.61 -5.01 -31.10
CA ASN A 479 0.83 -4.06 -31.91
C ASN A 479 1.72 -3.11 -32.74
N ARG A 480 3.04 -3.26 -32.66
CA ARG A 480 4.04 -2.60 -33.52
C ARG A 480 4.53 -3.60 -34.55
#